data_AF-A0A0N0D584-F1
#
_entry.id   AF-A0A0N0D584-F1
#
_cell.length_a   1.000
_cell.length_b   1.000
_cell.length_c   1.000
_cell.angle_alpha   90.00
_cell.angle_beta   90.00
_cell.angle_gamma   90.00
#
_symmetry.space_group_name_H-M   'P 1'
#
loop_
_entity.id
_entity.type
_entity.pdbx_description
1 polymer ?
#
loop_
_entity_poly.entity_id
_entity_poly.type
_entity_poly.pdbx_seq_one_letter_code
_entity_poly.pdbx_strand_id
1 'polypeptide(L)'
;MINYQNLIFSFKLSQQRMDQSENIIENSTLNRIMCFSLYNLGVNRKNISTALNMPPGTVKSTIRAINQGGIAAFNDRRKTNTRVLPSPPPTSHKAIVKIGGQSTIITIGHSEIKIPNGNPLQLKVFLLTLINNNMLKKSDVAKILKISNAHVSNLSKGLDENDILSLIDKRKGQQKDYVFNEEVKSELIQQFVANIVSGNSISSNNIASQVNAACNANVSDRSVRQHISKLGLNKIKKSLPKLLVDIKKNLIA
;
A
#
# COMPACT_ATOMS: atom_id res chain seq x y z
N MET A 1 -33.41 -37.90 -2.23
CA MET A 1 -34.15 -37.95 -3.52
C MET A 1 -35.16 -36.81 -3.50
N ILE A 2 -35.19 -35.96 -4.51
CA ILE A 2 -36.20 -34.89 -4.62
C ILE A 2 -37.51 -35.55 -5.08
N ASN A 3 -38.61 -35.34 -4.36
CA ASN A 3 -39.93 -35.82 -4.77
C ASN A 3 -40.63 -34.78 -5.66
N TYR A 4 -40.53 -34.95 -6.98
CA TYR A 4 -41.05 -34.02 -7.97
C TYR A 4 -42.59 -34.08 -8.13
N GLN A 5 -43.26 -35.08 -7.55
CA GLN A 5 -44.70 -35.28 -7.72
C GLN A 5 -45.54 -34.21 -7.00
N ASN A 6 -44.95 -33.51 -6.03
CA ASN A 6 -45.61 -32.44 -5.28
C ASN A 6 -45.26 -31.03 -5.80
N LEU A 7 -44.53 -30.92 -6.92
CA LEU A 7 -44.17 -29.63 -7.50
C LEU A 7 -45.29 -29.12 -8.40
N ILE A 8 -45.75 -27.90 -8.15
CA ILE A 8 -46.72 -27.20 -8.99
C ILE A 8 -45.95 -26.38 -10.02
N PHE A 9 -46.02 -26.78 -11.29
CA PHE A 9 -45.41 -26.04 -12.39
C PHE A 9 -46.38 -24.99 -12.93
N SER A 10 -46.00 -23.72 -12.85
CA SER A 10 -46.74 -22.62 -13.51
C SER A 10 -46.20 -22.42 -14.92
N PHE A 11 -47.05 -22.64 -15.93
CA PHE A 11 -46.70 -22.44 -17.33
C PHE A 11 -46.21 -21.00 -17.60
N LYS A 12 -46.94 -20.00 -17.07
CA LYS A 12 -46.61 -18.58 -17.24
C LYS A 12 -45.23 -18.22 -16.68
N LEU A 13 -44.92 -18.66 -15.46
CA LEU A 13 -43.60 -18.41 -14.85
C LEU A 13 -42.49 -19.18 -15.55
N SER A 14 -42.77 -20.40 -16.01
CA SER A 14 -41.81 -21.19 -16.78
C SER A 14 -41.41 -20.46 -18.07
N GLN A 15 -42.38 -19.97 -18.83
CA GLN A 15 -42.12 -19.26 -20.09
C GLN A 15 -41.31 -17.98 -19.86
N GLN A 16 -41.71 -17.13 -18.91
CA GLN A 16 -40.96 -15.92 -18.56
C GLN A 16 -39.50 -16.19 -18.16
N ARG A 17 -39.26 -17.27 -17.41
CA ARG A 17 -37.90 -17.65 -16.98
C ARG A 17 -37.09 -18.24 -18.13
N MET A 18 -37.73 -18.95 -19.06
CA MET A 18 -37.06 -19.44 -20.28
C MET A 18 -36.64 -18.27 -21.17
N ASP A 19 -37.52 -17.29 -21.39
CA ASP A 19 -37.21 -16.08 -22.15
C ASP A 19 -36.05 -15.29 -21.52
N GLN A 20 -36.02 -15.19 -20.18
CA GLN A 20 -34.88 -14.61 -19.46
C GLN A 20 -33.59 -15.42 -19.63
N SER A 21 -33.69 -16.75 -19.60
CA SER A 21 -32.54 -17.64 -19.70
C SER A 21 -31.92 -17.62 -21.10
N GLU A 22 -32.71 -17.45 -22.16
CA GLU A 22 -32.21 -17.31 -23.54
C GLU A 22 -31.32 -16.06 -23.73
N ASN A 23 -31.53 -15.02 -22.92
CA ASN A 23 -30.68 -13.83 -22.92
C ASN A 23 -29.31 -14.04 -22.23
N ILE A 24 -29.18 -15.10 -21.41
CA ILE A 24 -27.99 -15.40 -20.60
C ILE A 24 -27.20 -16.57 -21.20
N ILE A 25 -27.90 -17.60 -21.72
CA ILE A 25 -27.33 -18.85 -22.22
C ILE A 25 -27.90 -19.11 -23.61
N GLU A 26 -27.05 -19.55 -24.56
CA GLU A 26 -27.52 -19.97 -25.88
C GLU A 26 -28.60 -21.05 -25.78
N ASN A 27 -29.70 -20.89 -26.53
CA ASN A 27 -30.83 -21.82 -26.55
C ASN A 27 -30.39 -23.29 -26.79
N SER A 28 -29.37 -23.50 -27.64
CA SER A 28 -28.81 -24.84 -27.87
C SER A 28 -28.19 -25.48 -26.62
N THR A 29 -27.51 -24.70 -25.78
CA THR A 29 -26.92 -25.15 -24.51
C THR A 29 -28.01 -25.37 -23.46
N LEU A 30 -29.00 -24.48 -23.39
CA LEU A 30 -30.15 -24.62 -22.51
C LEU A 30 -30.93 -25.92 -22.80
N ASN A 31 -31.18 -26.23 -24.07
CA ASN A 31 -31.84 -27.48 -24.47
C ASN A 31 -31.03 -28.72 -24.11
N ARG A 32 -29.70 -28.68 -24.17
CA ARG A 32 -28.84 -29.79 -23.71
C ARG A 32 -28.92 -29.98 -22.19
N ILE A 33 -28.94 -28.89 -21.43
CA ILE A 33 -29.12 -28.89 -19.97
C ILE A 33 -30.48 -29.51 -19.61
N MET A 34 -31.55 -29.04 -20.24
CA MET A 34 -32.90 -29.57 -20.01
C MET A 34 -33.02 -31.04 -20.43
N CYS A 35 -32.44 -31.42 -21.56
CA CYS A 35 -32.40 -32.80 -22.05
C CYS A 35 -31.77 -33.74 -21.02
N PHE A 36 -30.59 -33.38 -20.49
CA PHE A 36 -29.90 -34.18 -19.49
C PHE A 36 -30.62 -34.19 -18.14
N SER A 37 -31.22 -33.07 -17.75
CA SER A 37 -32.01 -32.97 -16.52
C SER A 37 -33.21 -33.92 -16.57
N LEU A 38 -34.02 -33.87 -17.65
CA LEU A 38 -35.16 -34.77 -17.84
C LEU A 38 -34.74 -36.24 -17.89
N TYR A 39 -33.59 -36.55 -18.49
CA TYR A 39 -33.04 -37.91 -18.48
C TYR A 39 -32.72 -38.40 -17.06
N ASN A 40 -32.09 -37.57 -16.23
CA ASN A 40 -31.79 -37.92 -14.84
C ASN A 40 -33.06 -38.03 -13.98
N LEU A 41 -34.13 -37.33 -14.35
CA LEU A 41 -35.46 -37.47 -13.74
C LEU A 41 -36.19 -38.76 -14.17
N GLY A 42 -35.59 -39.57 -15.04
CA GLY A 42 -36.15 -40.85 -15.48
C GLY A 42 -37.11 -40.75 -16.67
N VAL A 43 -37.20 -39.59 -17.33
CA VAL A 43 -38.04 -39.43 -18.53
C VAL A 43 -37.43 -40.22 -19.69
N ASN A 44 -38.26 -40.98 -20.42
CA ASN A 44 -37.79 -41.76 -21.55
C ASN A 44 -37.33 -40.86 -22.72
N ARG A 45 -36.41 -41.37 -23.55
CA ARG A 45 -35.78 -40.59 -24.64
C ARG A 45 -36.78 -40.11 -25.71
N LYS A 46 -37.88 -40.84 -25.93
CA LYS A 46 -38.93 -40.47 -26.89
C LYS A 46 -39.70 -39.24 -26.40
N ASN A 47 -40.08 -39.23 -25.12
CA ASN A 47 -40.80 -38.14 -24.49
C ASN A 47 -39.92 -36.88 -24.35
N ILE A 48 -38.61 -37.05 -24.12
CA ILE A 48 -37.66 -35.91 -24.15
C ILE A 48 -37.56 -35.32 -25.55
N SER A 49 -37.49 -36.18 -26.57
CA SER A 49 -37.43 -35.77 -27.98
C SER A 49 -38.66 -34.94 -28.37
N THR A 50 -39.86 -35.36 -27.97
CA THR A 50 -41.09 -34.60 -28.21
C THR A 50 -41.17 -33.33 -27.36
N ALA A 51 -40.76 -33.38 -26.09
CA ALA A 51 -40.88 -32.22 -25.19
C ALA A 51 -39.93 -31.06 -25.55
N LEU A 52 -38.74 -31.37 -26.08
CA LEU A 52 -37.73 -30.37 -26.46
C LEU A 52 -37.66 -30.13 -27.97
N ASN A 53 -38.56 -30.73 -28.76
CA ASN A 53 -38.52 -30.70 -30.23
C ASN A 53 -37.14 -31.07 -30.80
N MET A 54 -36.48 -32.08 -30.21
CA MET A 54 -35.16 -32.56 -30.61
C MET A 54 -35.27 -33.92 -31.32
N PRO A 55 -34.51 -34.18 -32.40
CA PRO A 55 -34.48 -35.51 -33.00
C PRO A 55 -34.02 -36.59 -32.00
N PRO A 56 -34.60 -37.81 -32.01
CA PRO A 56 -34.22 -38.88 -31.07
C PRO A 56 -32.73 -39.24 -31.11
N GLY A 57 -32.11 -39.15 -32.29
CA GLY A 57 -30.66 -39.33 -32.46
C GLY A 57 -29.84 -38.29 -31.72
N THR A 58 -30.27 -37.03 -31.74
CA THR A 58 -29.63 -35.91 -31.05
C THR A 58 -29.76 -36.03 -29.53
N VAL A 59 -30.90 -36.50 -29.03
CA VAL A 59 -31.08 -36.80 -27.59
C VAL A 59 -30.09 -37.87 -27.14
N LYS A 60 -29.97 -38.97 -27.90
CA LYS A 60 -29.01 -40.05 -27.60
C LYS A 60 -27.57 -39.55 -27.63
N SER A 61 -27.18 -38.78 -28.65
CA SER A 61 -25.81 -38.26 -28.76
C SER A 61 -25.47 -37.27 -27.67
N THR A 62 -26.42 -36.40 -27.29
CA THR A 62 -26.26 -35.40 -26.22
C THR A 62 -26.05 -36.08 -24.87
N ILE A 63 -26.91 -37.02 -24.49
CA ILE A 63 -26.77 -37.77 -23.23
C ILE A 63 -25.44 -38.52 -23.18
N ARG A 64 -25.05 -39.18 -24.28
CA ARG A 64 -23.75 -39.89 -24.35
C ARG A 64 -22.58 -38.92 -24.19
N ALA A 65 -22.61 -37.79 -24.90
CA ALA A 65 -21.54 -36.79 -24.84
C ALA A 65 -21.40 -36.20 -23.43
N ILE A 66 -22.50 -35.95 -22.73
CA ILE A 66 -22.47 -35.42 -21.36
C ILE A 66 -21.97 -36.46 -20.36
N ASN A 67 -22.44 -37.72 -20.45
CA ASN A 67 -21.96 -38.79 -19.58
C ASN A 67 -20.46 -39.06 -19.74
N GLN A 68 -19.90 -38.87 -20.94
CA GLN A 68 -18.48 -39.12 -21.23
C GLN A 68 -17.60 -37.88 -21.03
N GLY A 69 -18.11 -36.70 -21.37
CA GLY A 69 -17.35 -35.44 -21.43
C GLY A 69 -17.69 -34.45 -20.31
N GLY A 70 -18.58 -34.79 -19.39
CA GLY A 70 -18.98 -33.98 -18.25
C GLY A 70 -19.55 -32.62 -18.64
N ILE A 71 -19.30 -31.62 -17.79
CA ILE A 71 -19.85 -30.25 -17.93
C ILE A 71 -19.44 -29.60 -19.27
N ALA A 72 -18.23 -29.90 -19.76
CA ALA A 72 -17.73 -29.34 -21.01
C ALA A 72 -18.54 -29.77 -22.25
N ALA A 73 -19.35 -30.84 -22.15
CA ALA A 73 -20.18 -31.32 -23.25
C ALA A 73 -21.51 -30.57 -23.41
N PHE A 74 -21.89 -29.71 -22.45
CA PHE A 74 -23.03 -28.82 -22.63
C PHE A 74 -22.75 -27.75 -23.68
N ASN A 75 -21.50 -27.29 -23.78
CA ASN A 75 -21.08 -26.28 -24.75
C ASN A 75 -20.76 -26.90 -26.12
N ASP A 76 -21.07 -26.19 -27.20
CA ASP A 76 -20.65 -26.59 -28.54
C ASP A 76 -19.15 -26.35 -28.73
N ARG A 77 -18.36 -27.43 -28.73
CA ARG A 77 -16.90 -27.40 -28.89
C ARG A 77 -16.45 -26.83 -30.26
N ARG A 78 -17.36 -26.75 -31.24
CA ARG A 78 -17.08 -26.18 -32.57
C ARG A 78 -17.20 -24.66 -32.59
N LYS A 79 -17.82 -24.05 -31.59
CA LYS A 79 -17.91 -22.59 -31.44
C LYS A 79 -16.92 -22.16 -30.36
N THR A 80 -15.77 -21.64 -30.79
CA THR A 80 -14.75 -21.03 -29.91
C THR A 80 -15.22 -19.73 -29.25
N ASN A 81 -16.30 -19.13 -29.74
CA ASN A 81 -16.93 -17.93 -29.18
C ASN A 81 -18.22 -18.28 -28.44
N THR A 82 -18.13 -19.00 -27.32
CA THR A 82 -19.20 -18.90 -26.33
C THR A 82 -19.21 -17.46 -25.83
N ARG A 83 -20.33 -16.76 -25.99
CA ARG A 83 -20.59 -15.47 -25.33
C ARG A 83 -20.71 -15.73 -23.82
N VAL A 84 -19.57 -15.98 -23.19
CA VAL A 84 -19.44 -15.89 -21.74
C VAL A 84 -19.62 -14.41 -21.47
N LEU A 85 -20.74 -14.03 -20.83
CA LEU A 85 -20.87 -12.70 -20.25
C LEU A 85 -19.57 -12.39 -19.51
N PRO A 86 -18.99 -11.17 -19.63
CA PRO A 86 -17.79 -10.82 -18.90
C PRO A 86 -18.01 -11.23 -17.46
N SER A 87 -17.09 -12.04 -16.92
CA SER A 87 -17.17 -12.46 -15.52
C SER A 87 -17.44 -11.21 -14.69
N PRO A 88 -18.33 -11.24 -13.67
CA PRO A 88 -18.38 -10.15 -12.72
C PRO A 88 -16.93 -9.85 -12.30
N PRO A 89 -16.52 -8.56 -12.26
CA PRO A 89 -15.13 -8.21 -11.99
C PRO A 89 -14.68 -9.02 -10.77
N PRO A 90 -13.49 -9.67 -10.83
CA PRO A 90 -13.04 -10.53 -9.73
C PRO A 90 -13.27 -9.76 -8.45
N THR A 91 -14.05 -10.32 -7.53
CA THR A 91 -14.33 -9.68 -6.25
C THR A 91 -12.99 -9.45 -5.59
N SER A 92 -12.47 -8.22 -5.68
CA SER A 92 -11.23 -7.89 -5.01
C SER A 92 -11.52 -8.05 -3.54
N HIS A 93 -10.89 -9.06 -2.93
CA HIS A 93 -11.03 -9.29 -1.51
C HIS A 93 -10.33 -8.12 -0.83
N LYS A 94 -11.10 -7.07 -0.50
CA LYS A 94 -10.60 -5.91 0.21
C LYS A 94 -10.08 -6.38 1.56
N ALA A 95 -8.83 -6.07 1.85
CA ALA A 95 -8.24 -6.41 3.13
C ALA A 95 -8.82 -5.46 4.20
N ILE A 96 -9.09 -5.99 5.39
CA ILE A 96 -9.50 -5.20 6.56
C ILE A 96 -8.36 -5.27 7.57
N VAL A 97 -7.91 -4.11 8.04
CA VAL A 97 -6.84 -4.04 9.04
C VAL A 97 -7.43 -3.65 10.39
N LYS A 98 -7.16 -4.47 11.41
CA LYS A 98 -7.51 -4.21 12.81
C LYS A 98 -6.23 -4.14 13.64
N ILE A 99 -6.05 -3.03 14.34
CA ILE A 99 -4.89 -2.83 15.23
C ILE A 99 -5.25 -3.46 16.58
N GLY A 100 -4.60 -4.57 16.92
CA GLY A 100 -4.64 -5.16 18.27
C GLY A 100 -3.43 -4.72 19.10
N GLY A 101 -3.54 -4.80 20.43
CA GLY A 101 -2.51 -4.29 21.34
C GLY A 101 -1.10 -4.86 21.09
N GLN A 102 -0.98 -6.18 20.95
CA GLN A 102 0.32 -6.86 20.72
C GLN A 102 0.58 -7.21 19.24
N SER A 103 -0.46 -7.23 18.40
CA SER A 103 -0.35 -7.60 16.99
C SER A 103 -1.40 -6.87 16.14
N THR A 104 -1.04 -6.52 14.92
CA THR A 104 -1.98 -6.05 13.90
C THR A 104 -2.54 -7.25 13.13
N ILE A 105 -3.87 -7.34 13.04
CA ILE A 105 -4.58 -8.41 12.35
C ILE A 105 -5.06 -7.88 11.00
N ILE A 106 -4.71 -8.59 9.93
CA ILE A 106 -5.13 -8.27 8.57
C ILE A 106 -6.02 -9.40 8.08
N THR A 107 -7.29 -9.11 7.82
CA THR A 107 -8.26 -10.07 7.32
C THR A 107 -8.39 -9.92 5.81
N ILE A 108 -8.19 -11.00 5.07
CA ILE A 108 -8.35 -11.08 3.61
C ILE A 108 -9.33 -12.22 3.32
N GLY A 109 -10.56 -11.89 2.90
CA GLY A 109 -11.60 -12.90 2.72
C GLY A 109 -11.91 -13.63 4.04
N HIS A 110 -11.65 -14.94 4.07
CA HIS A 110 -11.87 -15.80 5.24
C HIS A 110 -10.59 -16.07 6.06
N SER A 111 -9.45 -15.51 5.64
CA SER A 111 -8.16 -15.74 6.28
C SER A 111 -7.74 -14.53 7.12
N GLU A 112 -7.12 -14.80 8.27
CA GLU A 112 -6.55 -13.78 9.14
C GLU A 112 -5.03 -13.94 9.23
N ILE A 113 -4.33 -12.83 9.01
CA ILE A 113 -2.87 -12.77 9.10
C ILE A 113 -2.53 -11.89 10.30
N LYS A 114 -1.81 -12.46 11.27
CA LYS A 114 -1.39 -11.76 12.49
C LYS A 114 0.06 -11.33 12.35
N ILE A 115 0.30 -10.03 12.43
CA ILE A 115 1.65 -9.45 12.39
C ILE A 115 1.97 -8.88 13.77
N PRO A 116 2.99 -9.40 14.47
CA PRO A 116 3.43 -8.85 15.75
C PRO A 116 3.89 -7.40 15.60
N ASN A 117 3.55 -6.55 16.57
CA ASN A 117 3.91 -5.13 16.54
C ASN A 117 5.41 -4.88 16.86
N GLY A 118 6.18 -5.92 17.20
CA GLY A 118 7.61 -5.82 17.53
C GLY A 118 8.53 -5.47 16.36
N ASN A 119 8.09 -5.70 15.11
CA ASN A 119 8.85 -5.34 13.92
C ASN A 119 8.05 -4.34 13.05
N PRO A 120 8.29 -3.03 13.19
CA PRO A 120 7.56 -2.00 12.43
C PRO A 120 7.86 -2.06 10.93
N LEU A 121 9.03 -2.56 10.51
CA LEU A 121 9.36 -2.74 9.11
C LEU A 121 8.51 -3.84 8.47
N GLN A 122 8.31 -4.96 9.18
CA GLN A 122 7.48 -6.05 8.70
C GLN A 122 6.03 -5.60 8.45
N LEU A 123 5.45 -4.86 9.41
CA LEU A 123 4.12 -4.26 9.25
C LEU A 123 4.06 -3.33 8.03
N LYS A 124 5.08 -2.46 7.88
CA LYS A 124 5.16 -1.48 6.81
C LYS A 124 5.25 -2.15 5.44
N VAL A 125 6.11 -3.16 5.28
CA VAL A 125 6.23 -3.95 4.05
C VAL A 125 4.87 -4.54 3.69
N PHE A 126 4.24 -5.25 4.63
CA PHE A 126 2.98 -5.94 4.36
C PHE A 126 1.85 -5.00 3.95
N LEU A 127 1.69 -3.87 4.64
CA LEU A 127 0.67 -2.86 4.30
C LEU A 127 0.92 -2.22 2.93
N LEU A 128 2.19 -1.96 2.58
CA LEU A 128 2.54 -1.39 1.27
C LEU A 128 2.35 -2.40 0.14
N THR A 129 2.70 -3.67 0.35
CA THR A 129 2.43 -4.75 -0.63
C THR A 129 0.93 -4.88 -0.91
N LEU A 130 0.08 -4.77 0.12
CA LEU A 130 -1.38 -4.79 -0.06
C LEU A 130 -1.93 -3.57 -0.80
N ILE A 131 -1.28 -2.41 -0.69
CA ILE A 131 -1.60 -1.23 -1.51
C ILE A 131 -1.26 -1.50 -2.98
N ASN A 132 -0.06 -2.02 -3.27
CA ASN A 132 0.39 -2.27 -4.65
C ASN A 132 -0.50 -3.31 -5.36
N ASN A 133 -1.11 -4.21 -4.60
CA ASN A 133 -2.09 -5.19 -5.09
C ASN A 133 -3.56 -4.70 -5.06
N ASN A 134 -3.81 -3.40 -4.84
CA ASN A 134 -5.14 -2.80 -4.77
C ASN A 134 -6.09 -3.41 -3.70
N MET A 135 -5.52 -4.04 -2.67
CA MET A 135 -6.28 -4.67 -1.59
C MET A 135 -6.56 -3.71 -0.43
N LEU A 136 -5.77 -2.63 -0.30
CA LEU A 136 -5.94 -1.55 0.68
C LEU A 136 -5.91 -0.17 0.03
N LYS A 137 -6.64 0.78 0.63
CA LYS A 137 -6.56 2.19 0.24
C LYS A 137 -5.36 2.86 0.92
N LYS A 138 -4.69 3.76 0.18
CA LYS A 138 -3.60 4.59 0.69
C LYS A 138 -3.99 5.39 1.93
N SER A 139 -5.24 5.89 1.96
CA SER A 139 -5.80 6.65 3.09
C SER A 139 -5.83 5.87 4.40
N ASP A 140 -6.11 4.57 4.32
CA ASP A 140 -6.31 3.73 5.50
C ASP A 140 -4.94 3.35 6.07
N VAL A 141 -3.99 3.01 5.21
CA VAL A 141 -2.60 2.76 5.59
C VAL A 141 -1.92 4.02 6.13
N ALA A 142 -2.18 5.20 5.56
CA ALA A 142 -1.66 6.47 6.06
C ALA A 142 -2.09 6.73 7.52
N LYS A 143 -3.34 6.43 7.86
CA LYS A 143 -3.85 6.54 9.24
C LYS A 143 -3.17 5.55 10.18
N ILE A 144 -3.00 4.29 9.74
CA ILE A 144 -2.37 3.23 10.54
C ILE A 144 -0.90 3.55 10.82
N LEU A 145 -0.16 3.96 9.79
CA LEU A 145 1.27 4.29 9.88
C LEU A 145 1.55 5.71 10.38
N LYS A 146 0.51 6.54 10.59
CA LYS A 146 0.61 7.96 10.99
C LYS A 146 1.52 8.79 10.09
N ILE A 147 1.45 8.57 8.78
CA ILE A 147 2.23 9.29 7.75
C ILE A 147 1.32 9.88 6.67
N SER A 148 1.84 10.82 5.88
CA SER A 148 1.06 11.43 4.81
C SER A 148 0.80 10.48 3.64
N ASN A 149 -0.31 10.67 2.92
CA ASN A 149 -0.63 9.90 1.71
C ASN A 149 0.48 9.98 0.66
N ALA A 150 1.10 11.15 0.51
CA ALA A 150 2.22 11.34 -0.41
C ALA A 150 3.42 10.48 -0.01
N HIS A 151 3.73 10.41 1.29
CA HIS A 151 4.80 9.56 1.79
C HIS A 151 4.48 8.08 1.62
N VAL A 152 3.23 7.64 1.86
CA VAL A 152 2.78 6.27 1.57
C VAL A 152 2.98 5.93 0.09
N SER A 153 2.60 6.83 -0.82
CA SER A 153 2.74 6.58 -2.26
C SER A 153 4.20 6.49 -2.70
N ASN A 154 5.09 7.29 -2.11
CA ASN A 154 6.53 7.21 -2.41
C ASN A 154 7.13 5.91 -1.88
N LEU A 155 6.73 5.48 -0.68
CA LEU A 155 7.20 4.22 -0.11
C LEU A 155 6.68 3.00 -0.88
N SER A 156 5.44 3.02 -1.35
CA SER A 156 4.86 1.89 -2.10
C SER A 156 5.52 1.74 -3.48
N LYS A 157 5.80 2.86 -4.17
CA LYS A 157 6.62 2.86 -5.40
C LYS A 157 8.05 2.40 -5.14
N GLY A 158 8.68 2.90 -4.08
CA GLY A 158 10.03 2.51 -3.70
C GLY A 158 10.15 1.01 -3.42
N LEU A 159 9.11 0.41 -2.82
CA LEU A 159 9.03 -1.03 -2.58
C LEU A 159 8.92 -1.84 -3.88
N ASP A 160 8.13 -1.39 -4.86
CA ASP A 160 8.01 -2.07 -6.16
C ASP A 160 9.30 -1.96 -6.99
N GLU A 161 9.99 -0.81 -6.93
CA GLU A 161 11.16 -0.54 -7.78
C GLU A 161 12.47 -1.06 -7.16
N ASN A 162 12.64 -0.93 -5.84
CA ASN A 162 13.92 -1.13 -5.15
C ASN A 162 13.82 -2.06 -3.92
N ASP A 163 12.70 -2.79 -3.79
CA ASP A 163 12.42 -3.76 -2.74
C ASP A 163 12.53 -3.16 -1.31
N ILE A 164 12.61 -4.02 -0.28
CA ILE A 164 12.64 -3.67 1.14
C ILE A 164 13.75 -2.65 1.47
N LEU A 165 14.86 -2.63 0.72
CA LEU A 165 15.98 -1.69 0.92
C LEU A 165 15.55 -0.21 0.79
N SER A 166 14.46 0.07 0.08
CA SER A 166 13.86 1.41 -0.02
C SER A 166 13.19 1.88 1.28
N LEU A 167 12.77 0.94 2.13
CA LEU A 167 12.03 1.21 3.37
C LEU A 167 12.93 1.32 4.59
N ILE A 168 14.19 0.89 4.47
CA ILE A 168 15.21 1.06 5.50
C ILE A 168 15.54 2.55 5.63
N ASP A 169 15.61 3.05 6.87
CA ASP A 169 15.95 4.45 7.10
C ASP A 169 17.41 4.72 6.68
N LYS A 170 17.56 5.42 5.56
CA LYS A 170 18.86 5.81 5.00
C LYS A 170 19.44 7.05 5.67
N ARG A 171 18.75 7.64 6.66
CA ARG A 171 19.24 8.80 7.41
C ARG A 171 20.36 8.39 8.36
N LYS A 172 21.54 8.08 7.82
CA LYS A 172 22.77 8.46 8.51
C LYS A 172 22.87 9.97 8.32
N GLY A 173 22.38 10.74 9.30
CA GLY A 173 22.58 12.20 9.32
C GLY A 173 24.05 12.54 9.04
N GLN A 174 24.30 13.72 8.48
CA GLN A 174 25.65 14.20 8.21
C GLN A 174 26.52 14.07 9.47
N GLN A 175 27.48 13.13 9.45
CA GLN A 175 28.34 12.84 10.62
C GLN A 175 29.47 13.84 10.78
N LYS A 176 29.79 14.62 9.73
CA LYS A 176 30.87 15.60 9.70
C LYS A 176 30.36 16.94 9.18
N ASP A 177 30.62 18.02 9.92
CA ASP A 177 30.35 19.38 9.47
C ASP A 177 31.41 19.79 8.43
N TYR A 178 31.15 19.61 7.13
CA TYR A 178 32.15 19.89 6.08
C TYR A 178 32.49 21.38 5.95
N VAL A 179 31.55 22.27 6.26
CA VAL A 179 31.75 23.73 6.20
C VAL A 179 32.28 24.28 7.53
N PHE A 180 31.90 23.67 8.66
CA PHE A 180 32.45 23.99 9.98
C PHE A 180 33.48 22.94 10.38
N ASN A 181 34.59 22.93 9.66
CA ASN A 181 35.79 22.22 10.06
C ASN A 181 36.32 22.79 11.41
N GLU A 182 37.36 22.16 11.96
CA GLU A 182 37.93 22.57 13.25
C GLU A 182 38.44 24.01 13.24
N GLU A 183 39.03 24.44 12.13
CA GLU A 183 39.54 25.78 11.90
C GLU A 183 38.43 26.84 11.97
N VAL A 184 37.37 26.68 11.17
CA VAL A 184 36.21 27.59 11.17
C VAL A 184 35.50 27.62 12.53
N LYS A 185 35.48 26.49 13.26
CA LYS A 185 34.93 26.43 14.62
C LYS A 185 35.78 27.21 15.61
N SER A 186 37.11 27.08 15.54
CA SER A 186 38.01 27.85 16.40
C SER A 186 37.90 29.35 16.13
N GLU A 187 37.85 29.74 14.85
CA GLU A 187 37.73 31.13 14.44
C GLU A 187 36.41 31.75 14.89
N LEU A 188 35.30 31.00 14.76
CA LEU A 188 34.00 31.44 15.27
C LEU A 188 34.04 31.73 16.78
N ILE A 189 34.72 30.89 17.56
CA ILE A 189 34.86 31.12 19.01
C ILE A 189 35.74 32.34 19.28
N GLN A 190 36.86 32.47 18.57
CA GLN A 190 37.78 33.60 18.72
C GLN A 190 37.09 34.93 18.41
N GLN A 191 36.42 35.04 17.25
CA GLN A 191 35.72 36.27 16.86
C GLN A 191 34.55 36.60 17.80
N PHE A 192 33.83 35.58 18.29
CA PHE A 192 32.79 35.78 19.30
C PHE A 192 33.35 36.37 20.60
N VAL A 193 34.47 35.84 21.10
CA VAL A 193 35.12 36.33 22.33
C VAL A 193 35.72 37.72 22.10
N ALA A 194 36.47 37.93 21.03
CA ALA A 194 37.09 39.20 20.69
C ALA A 194 36.03 40.33 20.63
N ASN A 195 34.90 40.08 19.96
CA ASN A 195 33.82 41.05 19.88
C ASN A 195 33.20 41.37 21.25
N ILE A 196 33.06 40.37 22.13
CA ILE A 196 32.56 40.61 23.50
C ILE A 196 33.51 41.50 24.30
N VAL A 197 34.82 41.23 24.22
CA VAL A 197 35.84 41.96 24.97
C VAL A 197 35.98 43.39 24.47
N SER A 198 35.95 43.59 23.15
CA SER A 198 36.05 44.90 22.51
C SER A 198 34.74 45.70 22.52
N GLY A 199 33.62 45.12 22.98
CA GLY A 199 32.30 45.77 22.95
C GLY A 199 31.65 45.84 21.56
N ASN A 200 32.17 45.08 20.59
CA ASN A 200 31.66 45.03 19.21
C ASN A 200 30.38 44.17 19.10
N SER A 201 29.69 44.30 17.98
CA SER A 201 28.47 43.53 17.69
C SER A 201 28.74 42.03 17.58
N ILE A 202 27.98 41.22 18.30
CA ILE A 202 27.98 39.75 18.20
C ILE A 202 26.85 39.23 17.29
N SER A 203 26.35 40.06 16.37
CA SER A 203 25.31 39.62 15.45
C SER A 203 25.83 38.49 14.55
N SER A 204 24.94 37.58 14.17
CA SER A 204 25.28 36.44 13.31
C SER A 204 25.95 36.87 12.01
N ASN A 205 25.53 38.02 11.47
CA ASN A 205 26.03 38.56 10.21
C ASN A 205 27.44 39.14 10.37
N ASN A 206 27.71 39.80 11.50
CA ASN A 206 29.04 40.36 11.78
C ASN A 206 30.07 39.25 12.04
N ILE A 207 29.68 38.20 12.76
CA ILE A 207 30.57 37.06 13.00
C ILE A 207 30.77 36.26 11.70
N ALA A 208 29.73 36.11 10.87
CA ALA A 208 29.87 35.44 9.58
C ALA A 208 30.86 36.18 8.66
N SER A 209 30.79 37.50 8.56
CA SER A 209 31.73 38.27 7.74
C SER A 209 33.17 38.15 8.24
N GLN A 210 33.40 38.21 9.55
CA GLN A 210 34.72 38.06 10.16
C GLN A 210 35.31 36.66 9.94
N VAL A 211 34.52 35.60 10.17
CA VAL A 211 34.97 34.22 9.97
C VAL A 211 35.22 33.91 8.49
N ASN A 212 34.39 34.42 7.59
CA ASN A 212 34.59 34.24 6.15
C ASN A 212 35.86 34.98 5.68
N ALA A 213 36.15 36.16 6.22
CA ALA A 213 37.35 36.91 5.90
C ALA A 213 38.63 36.25 6.44
N ALA A 214 38.58 35.67 7.65
CA ALA A 214 39.75 35.05 8.28
C ALA A 214 40.09 33.67 7.71
N CYS A 215 39.08 32.83 7.44
CA CYS A 215 39.27 31.44 7.02
C CYS A 215 39.01 31.18 5.53
N ASN A 216 38.76 32.22 4.71
CA ASN A 216 38.27 32.06 3.32
C ASN A 216 37.08 31.08 3.20
N ALA A 217 36.21 31.08 4.21
CA ALA A 217 35.06 30.20 4.29
C ALA A 217 33.80 30.85 3.66
N ASN A 218 32.80 30.03 3.34
CA ASN A 218 31.49 30.50 2.88
C ASN A 218 30.39 30.08 3.86
N VAL A 219 30.44 30.68 5.06
CA VAL A 219 29.51 30.42 6.15
C VAL A 219 28.35 31.40 6.10
N SER A 220 27.13 30.88 6.21
CA SER A 220 25.91 31.71 6.29
C SER A 220 25.61 32.18 7.71
N ASP A 221 24.97 33.34 7.84
CA ASP A 221 24.49 33.90 9.12
C ASP A 221 23.65 32.90 9.93
N ARG A 222 22.79 32.15 9.23
CA ARG A 222 21.92 31.14 9.85
C ARG A 222 22.75 30.01 10.47
N SER A 223 23.78 29.56 9.77
CA SER A 223 24.66 28.50 10.25
C SER A 223 25.51 29.00 11.43
N VAL A 224 26.06 30.22 11.37
CA VAL A 224 26.77 30.84 12.50
C VAL A 224 25.87 30.92 13.74
N ARG A 225 24.63 31.39 13.59
CA ARG A 225 23.65 31.44 14.69
C ARG A 225 23.40 30.06 15.30
N GLN A 226 23.22 29.04 14.44
CA GLN A 226 23.02 27.66 14.89
C GLN A 226 24.23 27.15 15.67
N HIS A 227 25.46 27.39 15.20
CA HIS A 227 26.68 26.95 15.86
C HIS A 227 26.94 27.70 17.17
N ILE A 228 26.73 29.02 17.23
CA ILE A 228 26.78 29.81 18.47
C ILE A 228 25.82 29.25 19.52
N SER A 229 24.60 28.89 19.09
CA SER A 229 23.61 28.30 20.00
C SER A 229 23.98 26.88 20.42
N LYS A 230 24.48 26.04 19.50
CA LYS A 230 24.89 24.65 19.76
C LYS A 230 26.08 24.58 20.71
N LEU A 231 27.03 25.51 20.59
CA LEU A 231 28.20 25.64 21.46
C LEU A 231 27.89 26.34 22.80
N GLY A 232 26.67 26.87 22.97
CA GLY A 232 26.27 27.54 24.21
C GLY A 232 26.92 28.91 24.44
N LEU A 233 27.53 29.52 23.42
CA LEU A 233 28.28 30.77 23.52
C LEU A 233 27.41 31.95 24.01
N ASN A 234 26.11 31.94 23.72
CA ASN A 234 25.17 32.93 24.25
C ASN A 234 25.05 32.92 25.78
N LYS A 235 25.29 31.76 26.43
CA LYS A 235 25.21 31.64 27.89
C LYS A 235 26.40 32.30 28.60
N ILE A 236 27.55 32.36 27.94
CA ILE A 236 28.79 32.91 28.52
C ILE A 236 28.98 34.40 28.24
N LYS A 237 28.15 35.03 27.41
CA LYS A 237 28.27 36.46 27.03
C LYS A 237 28.43 37.42 28.21
N LYS A 238 27.71 37.18 29.31
CA LYS A 238 27.70 38.06 30.50
C LYS A 238 28.79 37.71 31.52
N SER A 239 29.25 36.46 31.54
CA SER A 239 30.28 36.00 32.48
C SER A 239 31.69 36.24 31.95
N LEU A 240 31.90 36.15 30.63
CA LEU A 240 33.21 36.29 29.99
C LEU A 240 33.91 37.63 30.30
N PRO A 241 33.25 38.79 30.20
CA PRO A 241 33.87 40.07 30.56
C PRO A 241 34.27 40.14 32.03
N LYS A 242 33.45 39.57 32.93
CA LYS A 242 33.72 39.55 34.37
C LYS A 242 34.96 38.72 34.70
N LEU A 243 35.04 37.51 34.11
CA LEU A 243 36.21 36.63 34.25
C LEU A 243 37.49 37.32 33.78
N LEU A 244 37.45 38.06 32.66
CA LEU A 244 38.62 38.78 32.17
C LEU A 244 39.05 39.95 33.05
N VAL A 245 38.10 40.67 33.66
CA VAL A 245 38.40 41.72 34.64
C VAL A 245 39.06 41.14 35.89
N ASP A 246 38.56 40.01 36.38
CA ASP A 246 39.13 39.33 37.56
C ASP A 246 40.54 38.80 37.27
N ILE A 247 40.78 38.23 36.09
CA ILE A 247 42.12 37.80 35.64
C ILE A 247 43.08 39.01 35.53
N LYS A 248 42.62 40.13 34.94
CA LYS A 248 43.45 41.33 34.79
C LYS A 248 43.84 41.94 36.14
N LYS A 249 42.96 41.88 37.15
CA LYS A 249 43.28 42.32 38.52
C LYS A 249 44.34 41.45 39.19
N ASN A 250 44.29 40.14 38.95
CA ASN A 250 45.25 39.18 39.52
C ASN A 250 46.60 39.14 38.79
N LEU A 251 46.70 39.70 37.58
CA LEU A 251 47.95 39.85 36.81
C LEU A 251 48.70 41.16 37.09
N ILE A 252 48.05 42.13 37.73
CA ILE A 252 48.60 43.46 38.06
C ILE A 252 48.95 43.56 39.57
N ALA A 253 48.72 42.49 40.33
CA ALA A 253 49.19 42.30 41.70
C ALA A 253 50.47 41.44 41.71
#